data_AF-A0A0Q4EWJ1-F1
#
_entry.id   AF-A0A0Q4EWJ1-F1
#
_cell.length_a   1.000
_cell.length_b   1.000
_cell.length_c   1.000
_cell.angle_alpha   90.00
_cell.angle_beta   90.00
_cell.angle_gamma   90.00
#
_symmetry.space_group_name_H-M   'P 1'
#
loop_
_entity.id
_entity.type
_entity.pdbx_description
1 polymer ?
#
loop_
_entity_poly.entity_id
_entity_poly.type
_entity_poly.pdbx_seq_one_letter_code
_entity_poly.pdbx_strand_id
1 'polypeptide(L)'
;MNEFKTDEIKKLIAEKIKEIKGDTPYTKIAEKCNTTAARISDVSNNKIDCQLSTFIEIATGLRIHPRELFDIAFDFKEYYYELDK
;
A
#
# COMPACT_ATOMS: atom_id res chain seq x y z
N MET A 1 -4.89 -16.36 -17.46
CA MET A 1 -3.50 -16.25 -16.98
C MET A 1 -3.24 -14.76 -16.91
N ASN A 2 -3.11 -14.19 -15.71
CA ASN A 2 -3.05 -12.73 -15.57
C ASN A 2 -1.66 -12.29 -16.05
N GLU A 3 -1.61 -11.76 -17.27
CA GLU A 3 -0.41 -11.23 -17.93
C GLU A 3 0.20 -10.07 -17.12
N PHE A 4 -0.61 -9.44 -16.26
CA PHE A 4 -0.21 -8.32 -15.43
C PHE A 4 0.17 -8.71 -14.00
N LYS A 5 1.23 -8.08 -13.47
CA LYS A 5 1.75 -8.27 -12.10
C LYS A 5 0.95 -7.52 -11.03
N THR A 6 -0.32 -7.24 -11.29
CA THR A 6 -1.19 -6.41 -10.44
C THR A 6 -1.24 -6.91 -9.00
N ASP A 7 -1.41 -8.21 -8.78
CA ASP A 7 -1.53 -8.77 -7.42
C ASP A 7 -0.20 -8.70 -6.65
N GLU A 8 0.93 -8.83 -7.35
CA GLU A 8 2.28 -8.69 -6.80
C GLU A 8 2.53 -7.24 -6.36
N ILE A 9 2.23 -6.27 -7.24
CA ILE A 9 2.36 -4.83 -6.94
C ILE A 9 1.47 -4.43 -5.75
N LYS A 10 0.21 -4.90 -5.71
CA LYS A 10 -0.72 -4.65 -4.59
C LYS A 10 -0.17 -5.19 -3.28
N LYS A 11 0.39 -6.40 -3.30
CA LYS A 11 1.02 -7.02 -2.12
C LYS A 11 2.22 -6.20 -1.63
N LEU A 12 3.07 -5.72 -2.53
CA LEU A 12 4.23 -4.88 -2.18
C LEU A 12 3.79 -3.56 -1.53
N ILE A 13 2.73 -2.92 -2.03
CA ILE A 13 2.16 -1.72 -1.39
C ILE A 13 1.65 -2.04 0.02
N ALA A 14 0.93 -3.16 0.19
CA ALA A 14 0.44 -3.59 1.50
C ALA A 14 1.59 -3.83 2.50
N GLU A 15 2.69 -4.44 2.04
CA GLU A 15 3.91 -4.66 2.81
C GLU A 15 4.61 -3.33 3.16
N LYS A 16 4.68 -2.38 2.21
CA LYS A 16 5.26 -1.05 2.44
C LYS A 16 4.50 -0.27 3.52
N ILE A 17 3.17 -0.37 3.54
CA ILE A 17 2.34 0.23 4.60
C ILE A 17 2.69 -0.37 5.97
N LYS A 18 2.88 -1.69 6.06
CA LYS A 18 3.28 -2.37 7.31
C LYS A 18 4.67 -1.93 7.77
N GLU A 19 5.61 -1.86 6.84
CA GLU A 19 6.99 -1.43 7.09
C GLU A 19 7.01 -0.03 7.69
N ILE A 20 6.37 0.94 7.02
CA ILE A 20 6.36 2.35 7.45
C ILE A 20 5.63 2.53 8.79
N LYS A 21 4.52 1.81 8.99
CA LYS A 21 3.82 1.82 10.29
C LYS A 21 4.74 1.39 11.44
N GLY A 22 5.63 0.42 11.20
CA GLY A 22 6.44 -0.22 12.24
C GLY A 22 5.58 -0.75 13.38
N ASP A 23 5.90 -0.37 14.61
CA ASP A 23 5.17 -0.78 15.81
C ASP A 23 3.90 0.04 16.10
N THR A 24 3.66 1.13 15.35
CA THR A 24 2.51 2.01 15.58
C THR A 24 1.20 1.24 15.43
N PRO A 25 0.31 1.17 16.45
CA PRO A 25 -0.96 0.46 16.32
C PRO A 25 -1.85 1.08 15.23
N TYR A 26 -2.61 0.26 14.48
CA TYR A 26 -3.51 0.77 13.43
C TYR A 26 -4.56 1.76 13.98
N THR A 27 -4.96 1.62 15.24
CA THR A 27 -5.85 2.57 15.93
C THR A 27 -5.24 3.96 16.03
N LYS A 28 -3.92 4.07 16.28
CA LYS A 28 -3.20 5.36 16.33
C LYS A 28 -3.08 6.04 14.98
N ILE A 29 -3.10 5.27 13.89
CA ILE A 29 -3.18 5.82 12.53
C ILE A 29 -4.60 6.31 12.27
N ALA A 30 -5.61 5.46 12.56
CA ALA A 30 -7.02 5.78 12.34
C ALA A 30 -7.51 7.02 13.12
N GLU A 31 -6.96 7.29 14.31
CA GLU A 31 -7.22 8.52 15.08
C GLU A 31 -6.86 9.81 14.32
N LYS A 32 -6.08 9.71 13.24
CA LYS A 32 -5.46 10.85 12.53
C LYS A 32 -5.92 11.01 11.07
N CYS A 33 -6.89 10.21 10.63
CA CYS A 33 -7.40 10.16 9.26
C CYS A 33 -8.87 9.69 9.23
N ASN A 34 -9.54 9.82 8.09
CA ASN A 34 -10.94 9.46 7.90
C ASN A 34 -11.10 7.99 7.44
N THR A 35 -10.52 7.04 8.16
CA THR A 35 -10.68 5.59 7.92
C THR A 35 -10.61 4.80 9.24
N THR A 36 -10.92 3.51 9.20
CA THR A 36 -10.96 2.65 10.41
C THR A 36 -9.70 1.81 10.55
N ALA A 37 -9.31 1.49 11.79
CA ALA A 37 -8.19 0.59 12.06
C ALA A 37 -8.35 -0.79 11.39
N ALA A 38 -9.58 -1.30 11.32
CA ALA A 38 -9.90 -2.54 10.62
C ALA A 38 -9.62 -2.42 9.11
N ARG A 39 -10.05 -1.33 8.47
CA ARG A 39 -9.81 -1.10 7.04
C ARG A 39 -8.31 -0.93 6.74
N ILE A 40 -7.58 -0.20 7.57
CA ILE A 40 -6.12 -0.06 7.44
C ILE A 40 -5.45 -1.45 7.57
N SER A 41 -5.87 -2.26 8.54
CA SER A 41 -5.36 -3.61 8.73
C SER A 41 -5.66 -4.51 7.53
N ASP A 42 -6.87 -4.48 6.98
CA ASP A 42 -7.24 -5.31 5.83
C ASP A 42 -6.43 -4.93 4.59
N VAL A 43 -6.21 -3.64 4.34
CA VAL A 43 -5.30 -3.15 3.28
C VAL A 43 -3.88 -3.64 3.54
N SER A 44 -3.35 -3.44 4.74
CA SER A 44 -1.97 -3.80 5.11
C SER A 44 -1.71 -5.31 5.05
N ASN A 45 -2.77 -6.12 5.14
CA ASN A 45 -2.73 -7.57 5.00
C ASN A 45 -3.14 -8.06 3.60
N ASN A 46 -3.28 -7.15 2.62
CA ASN A 46 -3.69 -7.44 1.26
C ASN A 46 -5.01 -8.25 1.17
N LYS A 47 -5.91 -8.07 2.15
CA LYS A 47 -7.24 -8.71 2.18
C LYS A 47 -8.26 -7.95 1.34
N ILE A 48 -8.05 -6.64 1.21
CA ILE A 48 -8.84 -5.76 0.34
C ILE A 48 -7.89 -4.88 -0.47
N ASP A 49 -8.36 -4.40 -1.61
CA ASP A 49 -7.61 -3.49 -2.45
C ASP A 49 -7.39 -2.13 -1.77
N CYS A 50 -6.20 -1.56 -1.96
CA CYS A 50 -5.90 -0.22 -1.49
C CYS A 50 -6.41 0.81 -2.49
N GLN A 51 -7.68 1.20 -2.36
CA GLN A 51 -8.24 2.28 -3.18
C GLN A 51 -7.51 3.61 -2.89
N LEU A 52 -7.39 4.47 -3.91
CA LEU A 52 -6.67 5.74 -3.82
C LEU A 52 -7.12 6.60 -2.62
N SER A 53 -8.42 6.67 -2.34
CA SER A 53 -8.92 7.39 -1.15
C SER A 53 -8.36 6.81 0.15
N THR A 54 -8.39 5.48 0.31
CA THR A 54 -7.85 4.79 1.49
C THR A 54 -6.33 4.94 1.56
N PHE A 55 -5.64 4.92 0.43
CA PHE A 55 -4.21 5.17 0.33
C PHE A 55 -3.81 6.56 0.87
N ILE A 56 -4.53 7.60 0.43
CA ILE A 56 -4.31 8.98 0.89
C ILE A 56 -4.64 9.14 2.38
N GLU A 57 -5.72 8.51 2.87
CA GLU A 57 -6.05 8.52 4.30
C GLU A 57 -4.97 7.84 5.15
N ILE A 58 -4.43 6.71 4.70
CA ILE A 58 -3.33 6.01 5.40
C ILE A 58 -2.07 6.88 5.45
N ALA A 59 -1.67 7.50 4.33
CA ALA A 59 -0.53 8.40 4.29
C ALA A 59 -0.74 9.62 5.23
N THR A 60 -1.96 10.16 5.24
CA THR A 60 -2.37 11.24 6.16
C THR A 60 -2.19 10.79 7.60
N GLY A 61 -2.76 9.64 7.99
CA GLY A 61 -2.67 9.10 9.35
C GLY A 61 -1.24 8.83 9.82
N LEU A 62 -0.36 8.42 8.90
CA LEU A 62 1.06 8.20 9.12
C LEU A 62 1.91 9.48 9.10
N ARG A 63 1.34 10.62 8.66
CA ARG A 63 2.03 11.92 8.51
C ARG A 63 3.23 11.85 7.54
N ILE A 64 3.04 11.15 6.42
CA ILE A 64 4.05 11.00 5.37
C ILE A 64 3.51 11.48 4.02
N HIS A 65 4.42 11.75 3.10
CA HIS A 65 4.04 11.98 1.71
C HIS A 65 3.50 10.66 1.09
N PRO A 66 2.39 10.66 0.32
CA PRO A 66 1.83 9.42 -0.23
C PRO A 66 2.80 8.63 -1.13
N ARG A 67 3.78 9.29 -1.76
CA ARG A 67 4.86 8.64 -2.52
C ARG A 67 5.63 7.60 -1.70
N GLU A 68 5.82 7.82 -0.40
CA GLU A 68 6.55 6.89 0.46
C GLU A 68 5.86 5.51 0.53
N LEU A 69 4.53 5.48 0.47
CA LEU A 69 3.76 4.24 0.40
C LEU A 69 3.85 3.54 -0.98
N PHE A 70 4.19 4.29 -2.03
CA PHE A 70 4.43 3.78 -3.39
C PHE A 70 5.89 3.42 -3.66
N ASP A 71 6.81 3.72 -2.73
CA ASP A 71 8.23 3.41 -2.86
C ASP A 71 8.49 1.93 -2.59
N ILE A 72 8.09 1.09 -3.55
CA ILE A 72 8.19 -0.36 -3.51
C ILE A 72 9.40 -0.87 -4.30
N ALA A 73 9.98 -1.97 -3.83
CA ALA A 73 11.05 -2.67 -4.53
C ALA A 73 10.50 -3.53 -5.67
N PHE A 74 9.97 -2.89 -6.71
CA PHE A 74 9.50 -3.54 -7.94
C PHE A 74 10.20 -2.94 -9.15
N ASP A 75 10.86 -3.76 -9.97
CA ASP A 75 11.52 -3.30 -11.18
C ASP A 75 10.50 -3.14 -12.33
N PHE A 76 9.91 -1.95 -12.40
CA PHE A 76 9.02 -1.60 -13.49
C PHE A 76 9.71 -1.59 -14.86
N LYS A 77 11.02 -1.31 -14.93
CA LYS A 77 11.74 -1.28 -16.22
C LYS A 77 11.87 -2.69 -16.79
N GLU A 78 12.32 -3.64 -15.98
CA GLU A 78 12.38 -5.05 -16.37
C GLU A 78 10.97 -5.58 -16.70
N TYR A 79 9.99 -5.26 -15.85
CA TYR A 79 8.62 -5.70 -16.08
C TYR A 79 8.05 -5.23 -17.43
N TYR A 80 8.22 -3.95 -17.78
CA TYR A 80 7.76 -3.44 -19.08
C TYR A 80 8.57 -4.01 -20.24
N TYR A 81 9.88 -4.19 -20.07
CA TYR A 81 10.71 -4.85 -21.08
C TYR A 81 10.22 -6.27 -21.40
N GLU A 82 9.77 -7.04 -20.41
CA GLU A 82 9.19 -8.37 -20.65
C GLU A 82 7.79 -8.34 -21.29
N LEU A 83 6.99 -7.30 -21.05
CA LEU A 83 5.66 -7.16 -21.67
C LEU A 83 5.73 -6.76 -23.14
N ASP A 84 6.74 -5.97 -23.52
CA ASP A 84 6.91 -5.45 -24.88
C ASP A 84 7.65 -6.42 -25.81
N LYS A 85 8.02 -7.63 -25.32
CA LYS A 85 8.64 -8.71 -26.11
C LYS A 85 7.59 -9.52 -26.89
#